data_AF-A0A938YH60-F1
#
_entry.id   AF-A0A938YH60-F1
#
_cell.length_a   1.000
_cell.length_b   1.000
_cell.length_c   1.000
_cell.angle_alpha   90.00
_cell.angle_beta   90.00
_cell.angle_gamma   90.00
#
_symmetry.space_group_name_H-M   'P 1'
#
loop_
_entity.id
_entity.type
_entity.pdbx_description
1 polymer ?
#
loop_
_entity_poly.entity_id
_entity_poly.type
_entity_poly.pdbx_seq_one_letter_code
_entity_poly.pdbx_strand_id
1 'polypeptide(L)'
;MSAPSPDGSPLRLLTYQSLWAMEDLPFRGERQWTLAERVERIAGAGFDGLAVDLGAKQKPASTELAALLPGTGLRTAVFAFLDGDAALGDAIDYAEAIGARDMVVCGQVFDFDLDRLAAVVHRWSERCSAAGIRMQLETHRNTMTNDLRTTVRLLERLDPAVPLAIDLSHHVCGCELPDGHHPETEALVDRLLHRAGSLQGRVATRCQVQVPIDFPAHADAVARFRDWWTRGFAAIRQRRAARADVPDEVIFCCELGTRPYAIVGADGQELSDRWAEALTLRQWARQAFTESERLHAAGASETTADPSSSLPISSPAPVEIPS
;
A
#
# COMPACT_ATOMS: atom_id res chain seq x y z
N MET A 1 -7.27 -15.62 -29.45
CA MET A 1 -8.41 -15.00 -28.72
C MET A 1 -8.75 -15.94 -27.58
N SER A 2 -8.11 -15.75 -26.42
CA SER A 2 -8.35 -16.56 -25.24
C SER A 2 -9.46 -15.92 -24.41
N ALA A 3 -10.43 -16.73 -24.00
CA ALA A 3 -11.64 -16.34 -23.30
C ALA A 3 -11.35 -15.66 -21.94
N PRO A 4 -12.24 -14.77 -21.47
CA PRO A 4 -12.19 -14.23 -20.11
C PRO A 4 -12.38 -15.33 -19.06
N SER A 5 -11.75 -15.16 -17.89
CA SER A 5 -11.84 -16.07 -16.74
C SER A 5 -13.28 -16.32 -16.24
N PRO A 6 -13.56 -17.47 -15.59
CA PRO A 6 -14.90 -18.05 -15.61
C PRO A 6 -15.90 -17.64 -14.52
N ASP A 7 -15.65 -16.69 -13.62
CA ASP A 7 -16.60 -16.49 -12.48
C ASP A 7 -17.23 -15.08 -12.33
N GLY A 8 -16.75 -14.03 -13.00
CA GLY A 8 -17.44 -12.73 -12.96
C GLY A 8 -17.70 -12.14 -11.55
N SER A 9 -17.06 -12.68 -10.51
CA SER A 9 -17.17 -12.23 -9.12
C SER A 9 -16.77 -10.75 -9.04
N PRO A 10 -17.45 -9.91 -8.24
CA PRO A 10 -17.03 -8.53 -8.06
C PRO A 10 -15.72 -8.45 -7.28
N LEU A 11 -14.85 -7.50 -7.63
CA LEU A 11 -13.69 -7.16 -6.79
C LEU A 11 -14.17 -6.81 -5.38
N ARG A 12 -13.50 -7.33 -4.35
CA ARG A 12 -13.82 -7.10 -2.94
C ARG A 12 -12.72 -6.33 -2.24
N LEU A 13 -13.09 -5.25 -1.55
CA LEU A 13 -12.18 -4.54 -0.66
C LEU A 13 -12.03 -5.29 0.68
N LEU A 14 -10.79 -5.51 1.10
CA LEU A 14 -10.42 -5.90 2.46
C LEU A 14 -9.72 -4.72 3.13
N THR A 15 -10.17 -4.39 4.34
CA THR A 15 -9.58 -3.33 5.15
C THR A 15 -8.75 -3.94 6.27
N TYR A 16 -7.46 -3.63 6.29
CA TYR A 16 -6.52 -4.16 7.27
C TYR A 16 -6.10 -3.04 8.23
N GLN A 17 -5.79 -3.42 9.47
CA GLN A 17 -5.12 -2.54 10.42
C GLN A 17 -3.68 -3.03 10.63
N SER A 18 -2.72 -2.13 10.49
CA SER A 18 -1.34 -2.43 10.86
C SER A 18 -1.19 -2.53 12.38
N LEU A 19 -0.52 -3.60 12.85
CA LEU A 19 -0.34 -3.86 14.27
C LEU A 19 0.69 -2.92 14.91
N TRP A 20 1.69 -2.46 14.17
CA TRP A 20 2.68 -1.49 14.70
C TRP A 20 2.06 -0.10 14.86
N ALA A 21 1.05 0.23 14.05
CA ALA A 21 0.21 1.41 14.24
C ALA A 21 -0.68 1.30 15.50
N MET A 22 -0.76 0.14 16.16
CA MET A 22 -1.42 -0.03 17.46
C MET A 22 -0.49 0.19 18.67
N GLU A 23 0.80 0.39 18.44
CA GLU A 23 1.77 0.66 19.51
C GLU A 23 1.51 2.02 20.18
N ASP A 24 1.83 2.10 21.47
CA ASP A 24 1.67 3.28 22.33
C ASP A 24 0.24 3.83 22.47
N LEU A 25 -0.76 3.17 21.88
CA LEU A 25 -2.19 3.49 22.04
C LEU A 25 -2.79 2.80 23.27
N PRO A 26 -3.87 3.35 23.88
CA PRO A 26 -4.72 4.43 23.39
C PRO A 26 -4.11 5.82 23.51
N PHE A 27 -4.61 6.73 22.67
CA PHE A 27 -4.30 8.15 22.74
C PHE A 27 -4.58 8.71 24.14
N ARG A 28 -3.56 9.27 24.78
CA ARG A 28 -3.61 9.79 26.17
C ARG A 28 -4.08 8.76 27.22
N GLY A 29 -3.88 7.48 26.94
CA GLY A 29 -4.15 6.40 27.88
C GLY A 29 -3.11 6.31 29.00
N GLU A 30 -3.52 5.83 30.17
CA GLU A 30 -2.63 5.59 31.31
C GLU A 30 -1.62 4.46 31.05
N ARG A 31 -2.01 3.47 30.22
CA ARG A 31 -1.15 2.39 29.74
C ARG A 31 -1.46 2.06 28.30
N GLN A 32 -0.48 1.52 27.59
CA GLN A 32 -0.71 0.94 26.27
C GLN A 32 -1.57 -0.33 26.33
N TRP A 33 -2.28 -0.62 25.25
CA TRP A 33 -2.97 -1.90 25.06
C TRP A 33 -1.98 -3.05 24.95
N THR A 34 -2.33 -4.20 25.52
CA THR A 34 -1.63 -5.47 25.34
C THR A 34 -1.85 -6.00 23.92
N LEU A 35 -1.05 -6.98 23.48
CA LEU A 35 -1.23 -7.60 22.17
C LEU A 35 -2.65 -8.17 21.98
N ALA A 36 -3.18 -8.88 22.99
CA ALA A 36 -4.53 -9.41 22.96
C ALA A 36 -5.60 -8.32 22.81
N GLU A 37 -5.48 -7.22 23.57
CA GLU A 37 -6.40 -6.08 23.47
C GLU A 37 -6.32 -5.41 22.08
N ARG A 38 -5.13 -5.33 21.48
CA ARG A 38 -4.97 -4.79 20.12
C ARG A 38 -5.70 -5.68 19.10
N VAL A 39 -5.51 -6.99 19.16
CA VAL A 39 -6.19 -7.97 18.28
C VAL A 39 -7.70 -7.90 18.44
N GLU A 40 -8.20 -7.91 19.68
CA GLU A 40 -9.64 -7.81 19.98
C GLU A 40 -10.24 -6.52 19.44
N ARG A 41 -9.54 -5.39 19.56
CA ARG A 41 -10.00 -4.09 19.03
C ARG A 41 -10.06 -4.06 17.51
N ILE A 42 -9.06 -4.63 16.84
CA ILE A 42 -9.05 -4.73 15.37
C ILE A 42 -10.25 -5.57 14.90
N ALA A 43 -10.46 -6.74 15.51
CA ALA A 43 -11.60 -7.60 15.19
C ALA A 43 -12.94 -6.90 15.51
N GLY A 44 -13.08 -6.32 16.69
CA GLY A 44 -14.30 -5.65 17.16
C GLY A 44 -14.67 -4.39 16.36
N ALA A 45 -13.70 -3.72 15.73
CA ALA A 45 -13.93 -2.61 14.82
C ALA A 45 -14.35 -3.06 13.40
N GLY A 46 -14.32 -4.37 13.14
CA GLY A 46 -14.71 -4.99 11.87
C GLY A 46 -13.68 -4.82 10.76
N PHE A 47 -12.40 -4.69 11.08
CA PHE A 47 -11.35 -4.88 10.07
C PHE A 47 -11.38 -6.34 9.57
N ASP A 48 -11.02 -6.53 8.31
CA ASP A 48 -10.98 -7.84 7.66
C ASP A 48 -9.67 -8.58 7.97
N GLY A 49 -8.65 -7.85 8.40
CA GLY A 49 -7.36 -8.42 8.77
C GLY A 49 -6.45 -7.47 9.53
N LEU A 50 -5.31 -8.01 9.94
CA LEU A 50 -4.20 -7.26 10.51
C LEU A 50 -2.91 -7.49 9.72
N ALA A 51 -2.06 -6.47 9.67
CA ALA A 51 -0.73 -6.57 9.08
C ALA A 51 0.34 -6.50 10.16
N VAL A 52 1.36 -7.34 10.06
CA VAL A 52 2.51 -7.35 10.98
C VAL A 52 3.74 -6.83 10.26
N ASP A 53 4.25 -5.69 10.69
CA ASP A 53 5.54 -5.16 10.25
C ASP A 53 6.68 -5.82 11.05
N LEU A 54 7.60 -6.46 10.33
CA LEU A 54 8.73 -7.17 10.93
C LEU A 54 9.85 -6.24 11.42
N GLY A 55 9.84 -4.98 11.01
CA GLY A 55 10.71 -3.91 11.53
C GLY A 55 10.12 -3.17 12.74
N ALA A 56 8.90 -3.49 13.17
CA ALA A 56 8.22 -2.81 14.26
C ALA A 56 8.93 -2.97 15.61
N LYS A 57 8.90 -1.91 16.43
CA LYS A 57 9.52 -1.87 17.77
C LYS A 57 8.93 -2.92 18.70
N GLN A 58 7.62 -3.16 18.62
CA GLN A 58 6.91 -4.16 19.44
C GLN A 58 6.39 -5.32 18.57
N LYS A 59 7.13 -5.73 17.54
CA LYS A 59 6.80 -6.92 16.74
C LYS A 59 6.60 -8.14 17.66
N PRO A 60 5.40 -8.77 17.65
CA PRO A 60 5.16 -9.93 18.51
C PRO A 60 5.93 -11.16 18.01
N ALA A 61 6.15 -12.13 18.90
CA ALA A 61 6.54 -13.46 18.49
C ALA A 61 5.40 -14.08 17.64
N SER A 62 5.74 -14.80 16.57
CA SER A 62 4.73 -15.39 15.68
C SER A 62 3.83 -16.38 16.41
N THR A 63 4.37 -17.16 17.34
CA THR A 63 3.62 -18.12 18.16
C THR A 63 2.62 -17.45 19.09
N GLU A 64 2.98 -16.31 19.68
CA GLU A 64 2.09 -15.53 20.55
C GLU A 64 0.91 -14.96 19.76
N LEU A 65 1.20 -14.34 18.61
CA LEU A 65 0.16 -13.81 17.74
C LEU A 65 -0.73 -14.93 17.18
N ALA A 66 -0.14 -16.03 16.73
CA ALA A 66 -0.87 -17.18 16.19
C ALA A 66 -1.88 -17.76 17.20
N ALA A 67 -1.57 -17.74 18.50
CA ALA A 67 -2.47 -18.19 19.55
C ALA A 67 -3.70 -17.27 19.74
N LEU A 68 -3.63 -16.00 19.32
CA LEU A 68 -4.69 -15.00 19.46
C LEU A 68 -5.63 -14.91 18.24
N LEU A 69 -5.22 -15.44 17.09
CA LEU A 69 -6.00 -15.37 15.85
C LEU A 69 -7.27 -16.25 15.80
N PRO A 70 -7.30 -17.47 16.38
CA PRO A 70 -8.47 -18.34 16.30
C PRO A 70 -9.74 -17.67 16.84
N GLY A 71 -10.84 -17.73 16.08
CA GLY A 71 -12.13 -17.15 16.45
C GLY A 71 -12.29 -15.65 16.18
N THR A 72 -11.22 -14.93 15.81
CA THR A 72 -11.30 -13.49 15.49
C THR A 72 -11.89 -13.21 14.11
N GLY A 73 -11.76 -14.15 13.16
CA GLY A 73 -12.10 -13.95 11.75
C GLY A 73 -11.10 -13.07 10.97
N LEU A 74 -10.04 -12.58 11.62
CA LEU A 74 -9.03 -11.74 10.99
C LEU A 74 -8.13 -12.57 10.08
N ARG A 75 -7.88 -12.02 8.88
CA ARG A 75 -6.79 -12.45 8.02
C ARG A 75 -5.48 -11.76 8.41
N THR A 76 -4.36 -12.31 7.96
CA THR A 76 -3.02 -11.79 8.29
C THR A 76 -2.21 -11.48 7.05
N ALA A 77 -1.41 -10.41 7.15
CA ALA A 77 -0.36 -10.07 6.19
C ALA A 77 0.96 -9.78 6.92
N VAL A 78 2.08 -9.96 6.23
CA VAL A 78 3.42 -9.66 6.74
C VAL A 78 4.05 -8.53 5.92
N PHE A 79 4.59 -7.52 6.58
CA PHE A 79 5.32 -6.43 5.94
C PHE A 79 6.80 -6.61 6.32
N ALA A 80 7.66 -6.81 5.33
CA ALA A 80 9.03 -7.25 5.52
C ALA A 80 10.03 -6.30 4.87
N PHE A 81 10.99 -5.83 5.66
CA PHE A 81 12.18 -5.13 5.17
C PHE A 81 13.24 -6.16 4.81
N LEU A 82 13.59 -6.24 3.53
CA LEU A 82 14.50 -7.27 3.01
C LEU A 82 15.80 -6.65 2.52
N ASP A 83 16.91 -6.98 3.17
CA ASP A 83 18.27 -6.67 2.70
C ASP A 83 18.91 -7.84 1.93
N GLY A 84 18.23 -8.99 1.86
CA GLY A 84 18.71 -10.18 1.19
C GLY A 84 17.83 -11.41 1.39
N ASP A 85 18.34 -12.54 0.90
CA ASP A 85 17.60 -13.79 0.81
C ASP A 85 17.38 -14.50 2.15
N ALA A 86 18.23 -14.23 3.15
CA ALA A 86 18.08 -14.73 4.50
C ALA A 86 16.90 -14.07 5.21
N ALA A 87 16.81 -12.73 5.17
CA ALA A 87 15.68 -11.98 5.70
C ALA A 87 14.34 -12.42 5.05
N LEU A 88 14.36 -12.77 3.76
CA LEU A 88 13.17 -13.33 3.11
C LEU A 88 12.77 -14.69 3.71
N GLY A 89 13.74 -15.55 4.02
CA GLY A 89 13.48 -16.83 4.69
C GLY A 89 12.77 -16.62 6.03
N ASP A 90 13.32 -15.74 6.87
CA ASP A 90 12.73 -15.41 8.18
C ASP A 90 11.32 -14.81 8.04
N ALA A 91 11.08 -14.00 7.00
CA ALA A 91 9.77 -13.42 6.74
C ALA A 91 8.73 -14.47 6.29
N ILE A 92 9.15 -15.45 5.47
CA ILE A 92 8.30 -16.57 5.06
C ILE A 92 7.95 -17.44 6.26
N ASP A 93 8.93 -17.80 7.09
CA ASP A 93 8.71 -18.60 8.31
C ASP A 93 7.74 -17.89 9.27
N TYR A 94 7.88 -16.56 9.42
CA TYR A 94 6.95 -15.76 10.21
C TYR A 94 5.53 -15.76 9.62
N ALA A 95 5.41 -15.59 8.30
CA ALA A 95 4.14 -15.59 7.59
C ALA A 95 3.42 -16.94 7.73
N GLU A 96 4.13 -18.05 7.55
CA GLU A 96 3.59 -19.40 7.73
C GLU A 96 3.06 -19.63 9.15
N ALA A 97 3.83 -19.22 10.15
CA ALA A 97 3.47 -19.39 11.56
C ALA A 97 2.16 -18.67 11.94
N ILE A 98 1.85 -17.53 11.30
CA ILE A 98 0.62 -16.76 11.55
C ILE A 98 -0.46 -16.99 10.47
N GLY A 99 -0.21 -17.91 9.53
CA GLY A 99 -1.12 -18.22 8.42
C GLY A 99 -1.30 -17.10 7.38
N ALA A 100 -0.36 -16.16 7.28
CA ALA A 100 -0.42 -15.06 6.33
C ALA A 100 -0.19 -15.55 4.89
N ARG A 101 -1.01 -15.05 3.97
CA ARG A 101 -0.93 -15.35 2.51
C ARG A 101 -0.57 -14.14 1.67
N ASP A 102 -0.40 -12.99 2.32
CA ASP A 102 -0.03 -11.73 1.69
C ASP A 102 1.24 -11.19 2.36
N MET A 103 2.21 -10.79 1.55
CA MET A 103 3.44 -10.17 2.00
C MET A 103 3.74 -8.90 1.23
N VAL A 104 3.95 -7.81 1.95
CA VAL A 104 4.44 -6.55 1.41
C VAL A 104 5.93 -6.47 1.68
N VAL A 105 6.72 -6.18 0.64
CA VAL A 105 8.19 -6.19 0.70
C VAL A 105 8.73 -4.79 0.50
N CYS A 106 9.45 -4.31 1.51
CA CYS A 106 10.33 -3.15 1.46
C CYS A 106 11.76 -3.60 1.11
N GLY A 107 12.15 -3.50 -0.16
CA GLY A 107 13.45 -3.99 -0.62
C GLY A 107 14.61 -3.06 -0.30
N GLN A 108 15.34 -3.30 0.80
CA GLN A 108 16.53 -2.56 1.23
C GLN A 108 17.81 -3.04 0.54
N VAL A 109 17.71 -3.28 -0.76
CA VAL A 109 18.84 -3.61 -1.65
C VAL A 109 19.03 -2.43 -2.60
N PHE A 110 20.22 -1.86 -2.60
CA PHE A 110 20.52 -0.64 -3.35
C PHE A 110 21.54 -0.94 -4.46
N ASP A 111 21.17 -0.64 -5.70
CA ASP A 111 22.04 -0.76 -6.88
C ASP A 111 21.60 0.30 -7.91
N PHE A 112 22.53 0.79 -8.71
CA PHE A 112 22.22 1.70 -9.82
C PHE A 112 21.75 0.95 -11.08
N ASP A 113 22.05 -0.35 -11.15
CA ASP A 113 21.61 -1.23 -12.22
C ASP A 113 20.20 -1.77 -11.92
N LEU A 114 19.21 -1.22 -12.63
CA LEU A 114 17.81 -1.61 -12.49
C LEU A 114 17.54 -3.05 -12.89
N ASP A 115 18.36 -3.66 -13.75
CA ASP A 115 18.18 -5.06 -14.16
C ASP A 115 18.59 -6.00 -13.02
N ARG A 116 19.61 -5.62 -12.24
CA ARG A 116 19.98 -6.35 -11.01
C ARG A 116 18.90 -6.23 -9.94
N LEU A 117 18.36 -5.04 -9.72
CA LEU A 117 17.25 -4.85 -8.79
C LEU A 117 16.02 -5.66 -9.21
N ALA A 118 15.68 -5.65 -10.50
CA ALA A 118 14.58 -6.44 -11.03
C ALA A 118 14.79 -7.94 -10.79
N ALA A 119 16.00 -8.46 -11.07
CA ALA A 119 16.33 -9.87 -10.82
C ALA A 119 16.22 -10.27 -9.34
N VAL A 120 16.53 -9.36 -8.40
CA VAL A 120 16.32 -9.59 -6.96
C VAL A 120 14.82 -9.71 -6.65
N VAL A 121 14.00 -8.78 -7.14
CA VAL A 121 12.55 -8.78 -6.94
C VAL A 121 11.89 -10.03 -7.53
N HIS A 122 12.30 -10.46 -8.72
CA HIS A 122 11.78 -11.69 -9.34
C HIS A 122 12.11 -12.92 -8.52
N ARG A 123 13.36 -13.06 -8.07
CA ARG A 123 13.76 -14.18 -7.20
C ARG A 123 12.95 -14.23 -5.91
N TRP A 124 12.70 -13.07 -5.29
CA TRP A 124 11.87 -12.99 -4.08
C TRP A 124 10.41 -13.36 -4.38
N SER A 125 9.84 -12.85 -5.47
CA SER A 125 8.49 -13.18 -5.89
C SER A 125 8.30 -14.67 -6.16
N GLU A 126 9.26 -15.33 -6.81
CA GLU A 126 9.25 -16.78 -7.07
C GLU A 126 9.29 -17.57 -5.76
N ARG A 127 10.16 -17.19 -4.81
CA ARG A 127 10.26 -17.84 -3.50
C ARG A 127 8.99 -17.67 -2.66
N CYS A 128 8.41 -16.47 -2.61
CA CYS A 128 7.11 -16.26 -1.97
C CYS A 128 6.01 -17.10 -2.61
N SER A 129 5.96 -17.12 -3.95
CA SER A 129 4.97 -17.93 -4.68
C SER A 129 5.11 -19.42 -4.37
N ALA A 130 6.35 -19.94 -4.26
CA ALA A 130 6.61 -21.33 -3.88
C ALA A 130 6.13 -21.66 -2.45
N ALA A 131 6.14 -20.68 -1.53
CA ALA A 131 5.56 -20.79 -0.20
C ALA A 131 4.03 -20.53 -0.16
N GLY A 132 3.41 -20.25 -1.31
CA GLY A 132 1.99 -19.90 -1.38
C GLY A 132 1.67 -18.55 -0.74
N ILE A 133 2.60 -17.59 -0.84
CA ILE A 133 2.48 -16.21 -0.36
C ILE A 133 2.46 -15.26 -1.57
N ARG A 134 1.46 -14.39 -1.62
CA ARG A 134 1.37 -13.32 -2.63
C ARG A 134 2.24 -12.15 -2.20
N MET A 135 3.34 -11.94 -2.94
CA MET A 135 4.25 -10.83 -2.69
C MET A 135 3.80 -9.56 -3.44
N GLN A 136 3.96 -8.40 -2.80
CA GLN A 136 3.89 -7.09 -3.45
C GLN A 136 5.13 -6.28 -3.08
N LEU A 137 5.72 -5.57 -4.05
CA LEU A 137 6.83 -4.65 -3.78
C LEU A 137 6.28 -3.31 -3.31
N GLU A 138 6.70 -2.82 -2.16
CA GLU A 138 6.20 -1.55 -1.63
C GLU A 138 6.89 -0.34 -2.26
N THR A 139 6.13 0.74 -2.45
CA THR A 139 6.70 2.07 -2.67
C THR A 139 7.11 2.66 -1.32
N HIS A 140 8.39 2.64 -0.99
CA HIS A 140 8.85 3.01 0.35
C HIS A 140 10.20 3.75 0.33
N ARG A 141 10.34 4.77 1.19
CA ARG A 141 11.58 5.55 1.34
C ARG A 141 12.69 4.70 1.96
N ASN A 142 13.96 4.95 1.65
CA ASN A 142 15.07 4.10 2.12
C ASN A 142 14.94 2.62 1.68
N THR A 143 14.50 2.41 0.44
CA THR A 143 14.43 1.11 -0.26
C THR A 143 14.75 1.32 -1.74
N MET A 144 14.82 0.25 -2.54
CA MET A 144 14.98 0.34 -4.00
C MET A 144 13.89 1.15 -4.72
N THR A 145 12.75 1.41 -4.08
CA THR A 145 11.63 2.21 -4.62
C THR A 145 11.55 3.60 -4.00
N ASN A 146 12.63 4.11 -3.39
CA ASN A 146 12.57 5.38 -2.65
C ASN A 146 12.30 6.61 -3.52
N ASP A 147 12.68 6.59 -4.80
CA ASP A 147 12.53 7.71 -5.72
C ASP A 147 11.45 7.41 -6.76
N LEU A 148 10.52 8.35 -6.96
CA LEU A 148 9.36 8.18 -7.84
C LEU A 148 9.79 7.87 -9.28
N ARG A 149 10.74 8.63 -9.85
CA ARG A 149 11.16 8.47 -11.24
C ARG A 149 11.94 7.17 -11.45
N THR A 150 12.82 6.84 -10.53
CA THR A 150 13.59 5.59 -10.53
C THR A 150 12.67 4.38 -10.39
N THR A 151 11.67 4.45 -9.50
CA THR A 151 10.65 3.40 -9.33
C THR A 151 9.87 3.18 -10.63
N VAL A 152 9.46 4.26 -11.29
CA VAL A 152 8.77 4.19 -12.59
C VAL A 152 9.64 3.52 -13.67
N ARG A 153 10.96 3.77 -13.68
CA ARG A 153 11.89 3.08 -14.58
C ARG A 153 12.11 1.62 -14.21
N LEU A 154 12.18 1.29 -12.92
CA LEU A 154 12.28 -0.09 -12.43
C LEU A 154 11.07 -0.92 -12.88
N LEU A 155 9.86 -0.34 -12.86
CA LEU A 155 8.65 -1.00 -13.34
C LEU A 155 8.72 -1.47 -14.81
N GLU A 156 9.55 -0.83 -15.64
CA GLU A 156 9.78 -1.24 -17.04
C GLU A 156 10.60 -2.54 -17.15
N ARG A 157 11.27 -2.94 -16.06
CA ARG A 157 12.10 -4.15 -15.95
C ARG A 157 11.41 -5.26 -15.17
N LEU A 158 10.44 -4.91 -14.34
CA LEU A 158 9.69 -5.87 -13.54
C LEU A 158 8.60 -6.55 -14.37
N ASP A 159 8.55 -7.87 -14.30
CA ASP A 159 7.40 -8.67 -14.75
C ASP A 159 6.08 -8.01 -14.30
N PRO A 160 5.15 -7.72 -15.22
CA PRO A 160 3.83 -7.19 -14.93
C PRO A 160 3.03 -7.95 -13.86
N ALA A 161 3.33 -9.24 -13.63
CA ALA A 161 2.72 -10.07 -12.60
C ALA A 161 3.18 -9.73 -11.18
N VAL A 162 4.29 -8.98 -11.00
CA VAL A 162 4.70 -8.45 -9.69
C VAL A 162 3.92 -7.14 -9.44
N PRO A 163 2.97 -7.13 -8.49
CA PRO A 163 2.23 -5.92 -8.15
C PRO A 163 3.00 -5.05 -7.17
N LEU A 164 2.55 -3.80 -7.05
CA LEU A 164 3.02 -2.87 -6.02
C LEU A 164 2.06 -2.78 -4.83
N ALA A 165 2.59 -2.70 -3.62
CA ALA A 165 1.87 -2.11 -2.50
C ALA A 165 2.12 -0.60 -2.54
N ILE A 166 1.08 0.20 -2.78
CA ILE A 166 1.24 1.63 -2.99
C ILE A 166 1.04 2.38 -1.67
N ASP A 167 2.15 2.88 -1.14
CA ASP A 167 2.18 3.96 -0.15
C ASP A 167 2.85 5.22 -0.74
N LEU A 168 2.03 6.14 -1.25
CA LEU A 168 2.53 7.39 -1.83
C LEU A 168 3.06 8.37 -0.78
N SER A 169 2.82 8.14 0.52
CA SER A 169 3.37 8.99 1.59
C SER A 169 4.90 9.08 1.53
N HIS A 170 5.54 7.98 1.12
CA HIS A 170 6.98 7.88 1.00
C HIS A 170 7.53 8.70 -0.16
N HIS A 171 6.87 8.73 -1.32
CA HIS A 171 7.30 9.58 -2.44
C HIS A 171 6.98 11.04 -2.18
N VAL A 172 5.82 11.36 -1.59
CA VAL A 172 5.45 12.74 -1.22
C VAL A 172 6.52 13.38 -0.33
N CYS A 173 6.89 12.70 0.76
CA CYS A 173 7.89 13.22 1.68
C CYS A 173 9.33 13.04 1.15
N GLY A 174 9.65 11.90 0.55
CA GLY A 174 11.02 11.55 0.14
C GLY A 174 11.50 12.27 -1.13
N CYS A 175 10.60 12.57 -2.07
CA CYS A 175 10.92 13.31 -3.30
C CYS A 175 10.51 14.79 -3.23
N GLU A 176 10.10 15.27 -2.05
CA GLU A 176 9.61 16.63 -1.82
C GLU A 176 8.53 17.07 -2.84
N LEU A 177 7.53 16.22 -3.08
CA LEU A 177 6.52 16.51 -4.11
C LEU A 177 5.71 17.75 -3.73
N PRO A 178 5.54 18.73 -4.64
CA PRO A 178 4.78 19.94 -4.32
C PRO A 178 3.32 19.62 -4.02
N ASP A 179 2.68 20.49 -3.23
CA ASP A 179 1.25 20.42 -2.97
C ASP A 179 0.45 20.68 -4.26
N GLY A 180 -0.75 20.11 -4.35
CA GLY A 180 -1.60 20.15 -5.54
C GLY A 180 -1.28 19.08 -6.61
N HIS A 181 -2.02 19.14 -7.72
CA HIS A 181 -1.93 18.17 -8.82
C HIS A 181 -1.02 18.73 -9.92
N HIS A 182 0.27 18.40 -9.87
CA HIS A 182 1.22 18.77 -10.91
C HIS A 182 1.23 17.73 -12.04
N PRO A 183 1.03 18.11 -13.33
CA PRO A 183 0.83 17.14 -14.42
C PRO A 183 1.89 16.06 -14.53
N GLU A 184 3.17 16.41 -14.41
CA GLU A 184 4.28 15.43 -14.47
C GLU A 184 4.22 14.44 -13.30
N THR A 185 3.95 14.94 -12.09
CA THR A 185 3.87 14.11 -10.88
C THR A 185 2.67 13.17 -10.96
N GLU A 186 1.51 13.68 -11.38
CA GLU A 186 0.30 12.88 -11.51
C GLU A 186 0.46 11.78 -12.57
N ALA A 187 1.11 12.08 -13.70
CA ALA A 187 1.41 11.07 -14.72
C ALA A 187 2.34 9.95 -14.20
N LEU A 188 3.34 10.28 -13.38
CA LEU A 188 4.21 9.28 -12.75
C LEU A 188 3.46 8.46 -11.69
N VAL A 189 2.62 9.11 -10.88
CA VAL A 189 1.76 8.43 -9.89
C VAL A 189 0.80 7.47 -10.60
N ASP A 190 0.16 7.88 -11.69
CA ASP A 190 -0.72 7.00 -12.46
C ASP A 190 0.02 5.75 -12.95
N ARG A 191 1.27 5.87 -13.41
CA ARG A 191 2.08 4.69 -13.80
C ARG A 191 2.28 3.72 -12.62
N LEU A 192 2.45 4.22 -11.40
CA LEU A 192 2.50 3.36 -10.20
C LEU A 192 1.15 2.73 -9.89
N LEU A 193 0.06 3.51 -9.93
CA LEU A 193 -1.30 3.03 -9.63
C LEU A 193 -1.76 1.93 -10.58
N HIS A 194 -1.37 1.98 -11.86
CA HIS A 194 -1.63 0.90 -12.82
C HIS A 194 -0.93 -0.43 -12.45
N ARG A 195 0.07 -0.39 -11.57
CA ARG A 195 0.76 -1.57 -11.01
C ARG A 195 0.33 -1.91 -9.58
N ALA A 196 -0.58 -1.14 -8.95
CA ALA A 196 -1.04 -1.37 -7.58
C ALA A 196 -1.72 -2.74 -7.41
N GLY A 197 -1.37 -3.51 -6.39
CA GLY A 197 -2.11 -4.68 -5.89
C GLY A 197 -2.76 -4.42 -4.53
N SER A 198 -2.28 -3.43 -3.78
CA SER A 198 -2.83 -2.94 -2.54
C SER A 198 -2.50 -1.46 -2.37
N LEU A 199 -3.19 -0.79 -1.44
CA LEU A 199 -3.01 0.61 -1.11
C LEU A 199 -2.78 0.77 0.40
N GLN A 200 -1.89 1.68 0.80
CA GLN A 200 -1.70 2.03 2.20
C GLN A 200 -2.43 3.32 2.56
N GLY A 201 -3.08 3.29 3.72
CA GLY A 201 -3.77 4.41 4.34
C GLY A 201 -2.83 5.19 5.24
N ARG A 202 -2.10 6.13 4.63
CA ARG A 202 -1.31 7.16 5.30
C ARG A 202 -1.38 8.44 4.48
N VAL A 203 -1.47 9.59 5.15
CA VAL A 203 -1.44 10.91 4.50
C VAL A 203 -0.15 11.61 4.89
N ALA A 204 0.57 12.11 3.89
CA ALA A 204 1.80 12.88 4.07
C ALA A 204 1.67 14.29 3.51
N THR A 205 2.53 15.16 4.01
CA THR A 205 2.95 16.38 3.32
C THR A 205 4.39 16.20 2.85
N ARG A 206 4.89 17.09 2.00
CA ARG A 206 6.29 17.06 1.59
C ARG A 206 7.29 17.23 2.74
N CYS A 207 6.83 17.74 3.89
CA CYS A 207 7.67 17.95 5.07
C CYS A 207 7.51 16.85 6.12
N GLN A 208 6.43 16.06 6.08
CA GLN A 208 6.14 15.04 7.07
C GLN A 208 5.45 13.84 6.43
N VAL A 209 6.06 12.67 6.58
CA VAL A 209 5.55 11.41 6.00
C VAL A 209 4.22 10.95 6.59
N GLN A 210 3.82 11.52 7.73
CA GLN A 210 2.53 11.27 8.36
C GLN A 210 2.04 12.55 9.03
N VAL A 211 0.77 12.88 8.83
CA VAL A 211 0.12 14.02 9.47
C VAL A 211 -1.27 13.64 10.02
N PRO A 212 -1.76 14.32 11.07
CA PRO A 212 -3.14 14.21 11.53
C PRO A 212 -4.12 14.50 10.41
N ILE A 213 -5.11 13.65 10.21
CA ILE A 213 -6.00 13.77 9.04
C ILE A 213 -7.16 14.75 9.28
N ASP A 214 -7.44 15.08 10.53
CA ASP A 214 -8.54 15.97 10.91
C ASP A 214 -8.10 17.43 11.12
N PHE A 215 -6.82 17.74 10.95
CA PHE A 215 -6.33 19.11 11.13
C PHE A 215 -6.57 19.92 9.85
N PRO A 216 -7.18 21.12 9.93
CA PRO A 216 -7.49 21.93 8.73
C PRO A 216 -6.29 22.24 7.84
N ALA A 217 -5.08 22.35 8.42
CA ALA A 217 -3.84 22.59 7.69
C ALA A 217 -3.45 21.44 6.74
N HIS A 218 -4.07 20.26 6.87
CA HIS A 218 -3.76 19.07 6.08
C HIS A 218 -4.89 18.72 5.10
N ALA A 219 -5.92 19.56 4.97
CA ALA A 219 -7.09 19.31 4.14
C ALA A 219 -6.74 19.02 2.67
N ASP A 220 -5.82 19.78 2.09
CA ASP A 220 -5.39 19.59 0.69
C ASP A 220 -4.64 18.27 0.49
N ALA A 221 -3.77 17.89 1.44
CA ALA A 221 -3.09 16.61 1.43
C ALA A 221 -4.10 15.45 1.55
N VAL A 222 -5.06 15.56 2.48
CA VAL A 222 -6.14 14.57 2.63
C VAL A 222 -6.95 14.42 1.34
N ALA A 223 -7.33 15.53 0.70
CA ALA A 223 -8.08 15.49 -0.56
C ALA A 223 -7.29 14.76 -1.66
N ARG A 224 -5.99 15.08 -1.80
CA ARG A 224 -5.10 14.45 -2.78
C ARG A 224 -4.94 12.95 -2.56
N PHE A 225 -4.70 12.51 -1.32
CA PHE A 225 -4.56 11.08 -1.02
C PHE A 225 -5.86 10.31 -1.26
N ARG A 226 -7.02 10.92 -0.96
CA ARG A 226 -8.33 10.31 -1.24
C ARG A 226 -8.58 10.16 -2.75
N ASP A 227 -8.17 11.14 -3.55
CA ASP A 227 -8.19 11.02 -5.02
C ASP A 227 -7.29 9.87 -5.49
N TRP A 228 -6.04 9.80 -5.02
CA TRP A 228 -5.12 8.71 -5.35
C TRP A 228 -5.63 7.33 -4.98
N TRP A 229 -6.26 7.18 -3.81
CA TRP A 229 -6.85 5.89 -3.44
C TRP A 229 -8.01 5.52 -4.38
N THR A 230 -8.84 6.47 -4.75
CA THR A 230 -9.95 6.27 -5.70
C THR A 230 -9.42 5.82 -7.07
N ARG A 231 -8.39 6.52 -7.60
CA ARG A 231 -7.72 6.14 -8.84
C ARG A 231 -7.01 4.79 -8.76
N GLY A 232 -6.36 4.49 -7.63
CA GLY A 232 -5.72 3.20 -7.37
C GLY A 232 -6.71 2.05 -7.46
N PHE A 233 -7.87 2.16 -6.81
CA PHE A 233 -8.91 1.15 -6.93
C PHE A 233 -9.47 1.04 -8.36
N ALA A 234 -9.64 2.15 -9.08
CA ALA A 234 -10.09 2.14 -10.47
C ALA A 234 -9.08 1.41 -11.38
N ALA A 235 -7.78 1.68 -11.19
CA ALA A 235 -6.71 1.02 -11.92
C ALA A 235 -6.65 -0.50 -11.65
N ILE A 236 -6.87 -0.91 -10.40
CA ILE A 236 -6.96 -2.34 -10.02
C ILE A 236 -8.15 -3.01 -10.73
N ARG A 237 -9.32 -2.37 -10.76
CA ARG A 237 -10.51 -2.88 -11.46
C ARG A 237 -10.25 -3.04 -12.96
N GLN A 238 -9.65 -2.02 -13.58
CA GLN A 238 -9.29 -2.07 -15.00
C GLN A 238 -8.31 -3.21 -15.28
N ARG A 239 -7.28 -3.36 -14.46
CA ARG A 239 -6.30 -4.44 -14.64
C ARG A 239 -6.96 -5.81 -14.49
N ARG A 240 -7.84 -5.99 -13.49
CA ARG A 240 -8.61 -7.23 -13.32
C ARG A 240 -9.51 -7.55 -14.51
N ALA A 241 -10.19 -6.55 -15.08
CA ALA A 241 -11.00 -6.75 -16.28
C ALA A 241 -10.18 -7.23 -17.48
N ALA A 242 -8.90 -6.84 -17.56
CA ALA A 242 -7.98 -7.23 -18.64
C ALA A 242 -7.20 -8.52 -18.36
N ARG A 243 -7.12 -8.97 -17.10
CA ARG A 243 -6.17 -9.99 -16.66
C ARG A 243 -6.75 -10.96 -15.63
N ALA A 244 -6.66 -12.24 -15.96
CA ALA A 244 -7.10 -13.36 -15.13
C ALA A 244 -6.31 -13.56 -13.83
N ASP A 245 -5.04 -13.13 -13.80
CA ASP A 245 -4.11 -13.36 -12.70
C ASP A 245 -4.23 -12.32 -11.58
N VAL A 246 -5.04 -11.28 -11.77
CA VAL A 246 -5.31 -10.28 -10.73
C VAL A 246 -6.34 -10.84 -9.74
N PRO A 247 -6.05 -10.88 -8.43
CA PRO A 247 -6.98 -11.42 -7.44
C PRO A 247 -8.32 -10.67 -7.35
N ASP A 248 -9.34 -11.37 -6.87
CA ASP A 248 -10.67 -10.83 -6.59
C ASP A 248 -10.73 -9.98 -5.33
N GLU A 249 -9.64 -9.88 -4.59
CA GLU A 249 -9.56 -9.16 -3.33
C GLU A 249 -8.43 -8.14 -3.40
N VAL A 250 -8.73 -6.90 -2.99
CA VAL A 250 -7.75 -5.81 -2.84
C VAL A 250 -7.65 -5.42 -1.38
N ILE A 251 -6.42 -5.23 -0.91
CA ILE A 251 -6.15 -4.80 0.46
C ILE A 251 -5.98 -3.28 0.49
N PHE A 252 -6.64 -2.63 1.46
CA PHE A 252 -6.31 -1.31 1.95
C PHE A 252 -5.88 -1.43 3.41
N CYS A 253 -4.62 -1.15 3.73
CA CYS A 253 -4.12 -1.27 5.10
C CYS A 253 -3.94 0.12 5.73
N CYS A 254 -4.59 0.34 6.87
CA CYS A 254 -4.47 1.57 7.65
C CYS A 254 -3.18 1.51 8.46
N GLU A 255 -2.29 2.49 8.25
CA GLU A 255 -0.91 2.41 8.74
C GLU A 255 -0.41 3.74 9.32
N LEU A 256 -1.19 4.31 10.23
CA LEU A 256 -0.77 5.49 11.00
C LEU A 256 0.21 5.08 12.09
N GLY A 257 1.49 5.16 11.76
CA GLY A 257 2.61 4.73 12.58
C GLY A 257 2.71 5.40 13.94
N THR A 258 3.23 4.66 14.92
CA THR A 258 3.63 5.21 16.22
C THR A 258 4.84 6.14 16.09
N ARG A 259 5.26 6.77 17.19
CA ARG A 259 6.47 7.61 17.25
C ARG A 259 7.69 6.86 16.69
N PRO A 260 8.51 7.48 15.82
CA PRO A 260 8.56 8.91 15.54
C PRO A 260 7.66 9.39 14.38
N TYR A 261 6.77 8.55 13.82
CA TYR A 261 5.86 8.97 12.75
C TYR A 261 4.74 9.88 13.25
N ALA A 262 4.17 9.57 14.42
CA ALA A 262 3.14 10.39 15.04
C ALA A 262 3.69 11.78 15.39
N ILE A 263 2.98 12.84 15.01
CA ILE A 263 3.33 14.20 15.42
C ILE A 263 3.09 14.32 16.92
N VAL A 264 4.10 14.82 17.64
CA VAL A 264 4.03 15.09 19.08
C VAL A 264 4.08 16.58 19.38
N GLY A 265 3.46 16.97 20.49
CA GLY A 265 3.55 18.31 21.05
C GLY A 265 4.87 18.55 21.79
N ALA A 266 5.02 19.75 22.34
CA ALA A 266 6.19 20.12 23.16
C ALA A 266 6.33 19.27 24.43
N ASP A 267 5.26 18.63 24.87
CA ASP A 267 5.20 17.68 25.99
C ASP A 267 5.57 16.23 25.59
N GLY A 268 5.89 15.99 24.32
CA GLY A 268 6.21 14.68 23.77
C GLY A 268 5.01 13.75 23.61
N GLN A 269 3.78 14.24 23.83
CA GLN A 269 2.54 13.49 23.62
C GLN A 269 2.06 13.64 22.19
N GLU A 270 1.45 12.59 21.64
CA GLU A 270 0.84 12.66 20.31
C GLU A 270 -0.21 13.79 20.25
N LEU A 271 -0.33 14.44 19.09
CA LEU A 271 -1.30 15.52 18.88
C LEU A 271 -2.65 15.02 18.36
N SER A 272 -2.73 13.81 17.80
CA SER A 272 -3.95 13.20 17.27
C SER A 272 -4.14 11.77 17.75
N ASP A 273 -5.41 11.31 17.76
CA ASP A 273 -5.76 9.94 18.09
C ASP A 273 -5.66 9.06 16.84
N ARG A 274 -4.49 8.43 16.65
CA ARG A 274 -4.24 7.56 15.49
C ARG A 274 -5.22 6.39 15.37
N TRP A 275 -5.80 5.91 16.47
CA TRP A 275 -6.80 4.84 16.38
C TRP A 275 -8.11 5.36 15.78
N ALA A 276 -8.59 6.50 16.26
CA ALA A 276 -9.76 7.14 15.70
C ALA A 276 -9.54 7.50 14.21
N GLU A 277 -8.37 8.02 13.89
CA GLU A 277 -7.99 8.35 12.51
C GLU A 277 -7.93 7.10 11.61
N ALA A 278 -7.44 5.96 12.11
CA ALA A 278 -7.45 4.70 11.34
C ALA A 278 -8.87 4.21 11.02
N LEU A 279 -9.83 4.40 11.93
CA LEU A 279 -11.25 4.09 11.65
C LEU A 279 -11.82 5.00 10.55
N THR A 280 -11.46 6.28 10.57
CA THR A 280 -11.79 7.25 9.51
C THR A 280 -11.16 6.86 8.18
N LEU A 281 -9.87 6.47 8.15
CA LEU A 281 -9.20 6.00 6.94
C LEU A 281 -9.88 4.77 6.33
N ARG A 282 -10.26 3.79 7.17
CA ARG A 282 -11.03 2.63 6.72
C ARG A 282 -12.38 3.03 6.10
N GLN A 283 -13.07 4.01 6.67
CA GLN A 283 -14.31 4.54 6.10
C GLN A 283 -14.04 5.20 4.74
N TRP A 284 -13.01 6.04 4.63
CA TRP A 284 -12.66 6.70 3.37
C TRP A 284 -12.20 5.72 2.30
N ALA A 285 -11.49 4.65 2.65
CA ALA A 285 -11.12 3.59 1.73
C ALA A 285 -12.36 2.93 1.10
N ARG A 286 -13.40 2.66 1.90
CA ARG A 286 -14.68 2.12 1.41
C ARG A 286 -15.41 3.09 0.47
N GLN A 287 -15.36 4.39 0.80
CA GLN A 287 -15.92 5.43 -0.06
C GLN A 287 -15.17 5.51 -1.39
N ALA A 288 -13.84 5.58 -1.36
CA ALA A 288 -12.98 5.60 -2.54
C ALA A 288 -13.18 4.35 -3.41
N PHE A 289 -13.32 3.17 -2.78
CA PHE A 289 -13.60 1.93 -3.49
C PHE A 289 -14.96 1.93 -4.20
N THR A 290 -15.99 2.48 -3.55
CA THR A 290 -17.34 2.64 -4.15
C THR A 290 -17.31 3.65 -5.29
N GLU A 291 -16.63 4.79 -5.11
CA GLU A 291 -16.49 5.82 -6.14
C GLU A 291 -15.72 5.31 -7.37
N SER A 292 -14.69 4.47 -7.14
CA SER A 292 -13.92 3.87 -8.22
C SER A 292 -14.75 3.00 -9.17
N GLU A 293 -15.88 2.44 -8.70
CA GLU A 293 -16.81 1.68 -9.56
C GLU A 293 -17.48 2.58 -10.58
N ARG A 294 -17.83 3.81 -10.18
CA ARG A 294 -18.47 4.80 -11.07
C ARG A 294 -17.49 5.25 -12.14
N LEU A 295 -16.24 5.54 -11.76
CA LEU A 295 -15.19 5.90 -12.71
C LEU A 295 -14.91 4.79 -13.71
N HIS A 296 -14.83 3.53 -13.23
CA HIS A 296 -14.61 2.38 -14.09
C HIS A 296 -15.78 2.16 -15.07
N ALA A 297 -17.03 2.28 -14.59
CA ALA A 297 -18.22 2.14 -15.42
C ALA A 297 -18.33 3.25 -16.48
N ALA A 298 -17.99 4.50 -16.12
CA ALA A 298 -17.98 5.63 -17.06
C ALA A 298 -16.94 5.45 -18.18
N GLY A 299 -15.71 5.04 -17.84
CA GLY A 299 -14.66 4.77 -18.82
C GLY A 299 -14.97 3.57 -19.73
N ALA A 300 -15.68 2.56 -19.23
CA ALA A 300 -16.19 1.45 -20.04
C ALA A 300 -17.31 1.87 -20.99
N SER A 301 -18.14 2.85 -20.62
CA SER A 301 -19.20 3.39 -21.48
C SER A 301 -18.62 4.23 -22.62
N GLU A 302 -17.58 5.02 -22.39
CA GLU A 302 -16.96 5.86 -23.43
C GLU A 302 -16.19 5.03 -24.48
N THR A 303 -15.62 3.88 -24.09
CA THR A 303 -14.91 2.97 -25.02
C THR A 303 -15.84 2.17 -25.95
N THR A 304 -17.16 2.25 -25.77
CA THR A 304 -18.15 1.66 -26.70
C THR A 304 -18.55 2.59 -27.84
N ALA A 305 -18.06 3.83 -27.87
CA ALA A 305 -18.19 4.73 -29.01
C ALA A 305 -17.02 4.54 -30.00
N ASP A 306 -17.37 4.28 -31.27
CA ASP A 306 -16.56 4.12 -32.50
C ASP A 306 -15.00 4.19 -32.38
N PRO A 307 -14.25 3.11 -32.70
CA PRO A 307 -12.80 3.06 -32.52
C PRO A 307 -11.98 3.81 -33.59
N SER A 308 -12.57 4.74 -34.34
CA SER A 308 -11.92 5.41 -35.49
C SER A 308 -11.02 6.60 -35.13
N SER A 309 -10.78 6.88 -33.84
CA SER A 309 -9.94 8.00 -33.38
C SER A 309 -8.95 7.59 -32.29
N SER A 310 -8.00 6.72 -32.61
CA SER A 310 -6.80 6.55 -31.79
C SER A 310 -5.81 7.68 -32.05
N LEU A 311 -5.78 8.68 -31.16
CA LEU A 311 -4.66 9.60 -31.07
C LEU A 311 -3.45 8.84 -30.49
N PRO A 312 -2.25 8.97 -31.07
CA PRO A 312 -1.07 8.32 -30.54
C PRO A 312 -0.76 8.90 -29.15
N ILE A 313 -0.48 8.01 -28.20
CA ILE A 313 0.15 8.39 -26.92
C ILE A 313 1.54 8.93 -27.28
N SER A 314 1.67 10.25 -27.33
CA SER A 314 2.96 10.91 -27.45
C SER A 314 3.73 10.66 -26.17
N SER A 315 4.90 10.03 -26.28
CA SER A 315 5.93 10.17 -25.24
C SER A 315 6.12 11.67 -24.96
N PRO A 316 6.23 12.10 -23.70
CA PRO A 316 6.60 13.48 -23.41
C PRO A 316 7.94 13.75 -24.09
N ALA A 317 8.04 14.89 -24.77
CA ALA A 317 9.31 15.34 -25.34
C ALA A 317 10.35 15.37 -24.20
N PRO A 318 11.59 14.89 -24.44
CA PRO A 318 12.64 15.01 -23.45
C PRO A 318 12.76 16.49 -23.06
N VAL A 319 12.72 16.77 -21.76
CA VAL A 319 13.03 18.09 -21.23
C VAL A 319 14.43 18.42 -21.69
N GLU A 320 14.59 19.50 -22.47
CA GLU A 320 15.90 20.04 -22.81
C GLU A 320 16.59 20.38 -21.49
N ILE A 321 17.60 19.60 -21.13
CA ILE A 321 18.52 19.92 -20.04
C ILE A 321 19.43 21.00 -20.64
N PRO A 322 19.37 22.26 -20.18
CA PRO A 322 20.31 23.27 -20.64
C PRO A 322 21.72 22.78 -20.29
N SER A 323 22.57 22.70 -21.30
CA SER A 323 24.00 22.40 -21.16
C SER A 323 24.72 23.44 -20.31
#